data_AF-A0A6N2LBD0-F1
#
_entry.id   AF-A0A6N2LBD0-F1
#
_cell.length_a   1.000
_cell.length_b   1.000
_cell.length_c   1.000
_cell.angle_alpha   90.00
_cell.angle_beta   90.00
_cell.angle_gamma   90.00
#
_symmetry.space_group_name_H-M   'P 1'
#
loop_
_entity.id
_entity.type
_entity.pdbx_description
1 polymer ?
#
loop_
_entity_poly.entity_id
_entity_poly.type
_entity_poly.pdbx_seq_one_letter_code
_entity_poly.pdbx_strand_id
1 'polypeptide(L)'
;MAKTSNIHEQSHKPHRLRQAGPSQKTKKKKQQGGGGEEKKRNPKAFGFSSSVKAKKLQSRTVEKEQRKLHVPTIERNYGEPPPFVVVVHGPPQVGKSLLIKCLVKHYTKHNIQEVRGPITIVSGLSFICSI
;
A
#
# COMPACT_ATOMS: atom_id res chain seq x y z
N MET A 1 -25.92 -60.54 73.86
CA MET A 1 -26.77 -59.48 73.25
C MET A 1 -26.27 -59.22 71.82
N ALA A 2 -27.14 -58.72 70.95
CA ALA A 2 -27.15 -58.92 69.51
C ALA A 2 -26.17 -58.09 68.66
N LYS A 3 -25.83 -58.66 67.49
CA LYS A 3 -25.39 -58.15 66.17
C LYS A 3 -24.91 -56.68 66.04
N THR A 4 -23.81 -56.50 65.28
CA THR A 4 -23.80 -55.60 64.12
C THR A 4 -22.85 -56.09 63.03
N SER A 5 -23.36 -56.02 61.81
CA SER A 5 -22.87 -56.58 60.56
C SER A 5 -21.70 -55.82 59.94
N ASN A 6 -20.86 -56.60 59.27
CA ASN A 6 -19.91 -56.28 58.21
C ASN A 6 -20.30 -55.05 57.36
N ILE A 7 -19.41 -54.06 57.26
CA ILE A 7 -19.45 -53.02 56.23
C ILE A 7 -18.04 -52.91 55.66
N HIS A 8 -17.76 -53.66 54.60
CA HIS A 8 -16.63 -53.38 53.71
C HIS A 8 -17.08 -52.30 52.72
N GLU A 9 -16.52 -51.11 52.84
CA GLU A 9 -16.77 -49.96 51.98
C GLU A 9 -16.19 -50.23 50.57
N GLN A 10 -17.05 -50.34 49.55
CA GLN A 10 -16.62 -50.49 48.17
C GLN A 10 -16.38 -49.12 47.52
N SER A 11 -15.12 -48.82 47.21
CA SER A 11 -14.73 -47.62 46.44
C SER A 11 -15.17 -47.74 44.98
N HIS A 12 -16.22 -47.01 44.57
CA HIS A 12 -16.63 -46.92 43.17
C HIS A 12 -15.69 -46.03 42.35
N LYS A 13 -15.34 -46.47 41.13
CA LYS A 13 -14.48 -45.71 40.21
C LYS A 13 -15.19 -44.42 39.78
N PRO A 14 -14.52 -43.25 39.76
CA PRO A 14 -15.14 -42.00 39.33
C PRO A 14 -15.49 -42.03 37.84
N HIS A 15 -16.64 -41.44 37.48
CA HIS A 15 -17.04 -41.25 36.09
C HIS A 15 -16.15 -40.19 35.42
N ARG A 16 -15.76 -40.40 34.16
CA ARG A 16 -14.94 -39.45 33.39
C ARG A 16 -15.63 -38.09 33.30
N LEU A 17 -14.93 -37.02 33.66
CA LEU A 17 -15.41 -35.65 33.52
C LEU A 17 -15.56 -35.28 32.04
N ARG A 18 -16.65 -34.56 31.70
CA ARG A 18 -16.90 -34.10 30.33
C ARG A 18 -15.78 -33.14 29.89
N GLN A 19 -15.15 -33.45 28.77
CA GLN A 19 -14.06 -32.69 28.14
C GLN A 19 -14.54 -31.48 27.31
N ALA A 20 -15.80 -31.08 27.42
CA ALA A 20 -16.33 -29.95 26.66
C ALA A 20 -16.08 -28.64 27.43
N GLY A 21 -15.04 -27.91 27.06
CA GLY A 21 -14.84 -26.52 27.47
C GLY A 21 -15.98 -25.62 26.98
N PRO A 22 -16.09 -24.38 27.50
CA PRO A 22 -17.17 -23.48 27.12
C PRO A 22 -17.12 -23.19 25.62
N SER A 23 -18.10 -23.74 24.89
CA SER A 23 -18.40 -23.33 23.52
C SER A 23 -18.49 -21.80 23.51
N GLN A 24 -17.82 -21.15 22.55
CA GLN A 24 -17.84 -19.70 22.39
C GLN A 24 -19.30 -19.23 22.36
N LYS A 25 -19.79 -18.77 23.51
CA LYS A 25 -21.04 -18.02 23.57
C LYS A 25 -20.80 -16.80 22.70
N THR A 26 -21.39 -16.80 21.52
CA THR A 26 -21.55 -15.60 20.71
C THR A 26 -22.15 -14.57 21.66
N LYS A 27 -21.34 -13.61 22.11
CA LYS A 27 -21.82 -12.50 22.93
C LYS A 27 -22.91 -11.82 22.11
N LYS A 28 -24.18 -12.12 22.40
CA LYS A 28 -25.30 -11.28 21.98
C LYS A 28 -25.07 -9.94 22.68
N LYS A 29 -24.35 -9.03 22.02
CA LYS A 29 -24.26 -7.64 22.47
C LYS A 29 -25.70 -7.12 22.44
N LYS A 30 -26.30 -6.99 23.63
CA LYS A 30 -27.52 -6.21 23.85
C LYS A 30 -27.25 -4.82 23.28
N GLN A 31 -28.06 -4.40 22.31
CA GLN A 31 -28.02 -3.03 21.81
C GLN A 31 -28.52 -2.11 22.93
N GLN A 32 -27.59 -1.45 23.61
CA GLN A 32 -27.83 -0.21 24.35
C GLN A 32 -26.87 0.77 23.67
N GLY A 33 -27.33 1.62 22.77
CA GLY A 33 -27.97 2.89 23.08
C GLY A 33 -27.10 3.93 22.37
N GLY A 34 -27.67 4.71 21.46
CA GLY A 34 -26.92 5.58 20.54
C GLY A 34 -27.54 5.52 19.15
N GLY A 35 -28.13 6.64 18.71
CA GLY A 35 -28.82 6.82 17.45
C GLY A 35 -27.86 6.98 16.27
N GLY A 36 -28.38 6.68 15.07
CA GLY A 36 -27.66 6.61 13.80
C GLY A 36 -27.93 5.28 13.11
N GLU A 37 -28.27 5.29 11.82
CA GLU A 37 -28.75 4.18 10.99
C GLU A 37 -27.79 2.97 10.82
N GLU A 38 -26.81 2.79 11.69
CA GLU A 38 -25.75 1.77 11.60
C GLU A 38 -26.18 0.39 12.14
N LYS A 39 -27.40 0.24 12.68
CA LYS A 39 -27.85 -0.96 13.43
C LYS A 39 -28.41 -2.13 12.59
N LYS A 40 -28.14 -2.23 11.29
CA LYS A 40 -28.64 -3.34 10.44
C LYS A 40 -27.59 -4.08 9.60
N ARG A 41 -26.29 -3.90 9.82
CA ARG A 41 -25.27 -4.73 9.12
C ARG A 41 -24.87 -5.94 9.97
N ASN A 42 -25.07 -7.14 9.43
CA ASN A 42 -24.58 -8.39 10.02
C ASN A 42 -23.04 -8.44 9.95
N PRO A 43 -22.29 -8.29 11.07
CA PRO A 43 -20.83 -8.21 11.02
C PRO A 43 -20.17 -9.52 10.54
N LYS A 44 -20.91 -10.65 10.56
CA LYS A 44 -20.42 -11.93 10.02
C LYS A 44 -20.51 -12.02 8.50
N ALA A 45 -21.42 -11.27 7.87
CA ALA A 45 -21.61 -11.27 6.42
C ALA A 45 -20.55 -10.43 5.68
N PHE A 46 -19.91 -9.47 6.36
CA PHE A 46 -18.89 -8.57 5.78
C PHE A 46 -17.45 -8.99 6.11
N GLY A 47 -17.24 -10.27 6.45
CA GLY A 47 -15.92 -10.84 6.68
C GLY A 47 -15.17 -11.13 5.38
N PHE A 48 -13.84 -11.14 5.45
CA PHE A 48 -12.99 -11.56 4.34
C PHE A 48 -13.07 -13.08 4.14
N SER A 49 -13.11 -13.55 2.90
CA SER A 49 -13.07 -14.99 2.58
C SER A 49 -11.76 -15.67 3.02
N SER A 50 -10.65 -14.93 3.06
CA SER A 50 -9.37 -15.42 3.59
C SER A 50 -8.65 -14.33 4.38
N SER A 51 -8.38 -14.61 5.65
CA SER A 51 -7.70 -13.70 6.57
C SER A 51 -6.26 -13.43 6.17
N VAL A 52 -5.56 -14.45 5.64
CA VAL A 52 -4.15 -14.34 5.22
C VAL A 52 -3.99 -13.40 4.01
N LYS A 53 -4.85 -13.55 2.99
CA LYS A 53 -4.79 -12.67 1.80
C LYS A 53 -5.20 -11.24 2.14
N ALA A 54 -6.22 -11.08 2.99
CA ALA A 54 -6.66 -9.76 3.44
C ALA A 54 -5.53 -9.02 4.16
N LYS A 55 -4.84 -9.67 5.10
CA LYS A 55 -3.66 -9.10 5.78
C LYS A 55 -2.55 -8.72 4.80
N LYS A 56 -2.21 -9.59 3.86
CA LYS A 56 -1.15 -9.33 2.87
C LYS A 56 -1.48 -8.11 1.98
N LEU A 57 -2.73 -7.99 1.54
CA LEU A 57 -3.19 -6.85 0.75
C LEU A 57 -3.17 -5.56 1.56
N GLN A 58 -3.67 -5.59 2.80
CA GLN A 58 -3.64 -4.45 3.71
C GLN A 58 -2.22 -3.95 3.93
N SER A 59 -1.27 -4.84 4.27
CA SER A 59 0.14 -4.47 4.44
C SER A 59 0.72 -3.82 3.17
N ARG A 60 0.44 -4.38 1.99
CA ARG A 60 0.93 -3.82 0.72
C ARG A 60 0.33 -2.44 0.42
N THR A 61 -0.96 -2.24 0.70
CA THR A 61 -1.62 -0.95 0.49
C THR A 61 -1.04 0.11 1.41
N VAL A 62 -0.91 -0.21 2.70
CA VAL A 62 -0.32 0.70 3.70
C VAL A 62 1.12 1.07 3.33
N GLU A 63 1.93 0.09 2.91
CA GLU A 63 3.31 0.36 2.49
C GLU A 63 3.38 1.26 1.24
N LYS A 64 2.51 1.03 0.26
CA LYS A 64 2.43 1.88 -0.95
C LYS A 64 2.00 3.30 -0.61
N GLU A 65 1.04 3.46 0.29
CA GLU A 65 0.57 4.77 0.73
C GLU A 65 1.68 5.51 1.47
N GLN A 66 2.37 4.83 2.39
CA GLN A 66 3.47 5.42 3.13
C GLN A 66 4.61 5.87 2.22
N ARG A 67 4.95 5.10 1.18
CA ARG A 67 5.97 5.50 0.19
C ARG A 67 5.56 6.72 -0.66
N LYS A 68 4.26 7.00 -0.78
CA LYS A 68 3.76 8.17 -1.52
C LYS A 68 3.72 9.45 -0.68
N LEU A 69 3.73 9.33 0.65
CA LEU A 69 3.73 10.49 1.53
C LEU A 69 5.09 11.19 1.44
N HIS A 70 5.10 12.37 0.82
CA HIS A 70 6.25 13.26 0.77
C HIS A 70 6.00 14.48 1.65
N VAL A 71 7.08 15.16 2.08
CA VAL A 71 6.98 16.39 2.87
C VAL A 71 6.28 17.46 2.03
N PRO A 72 5.17 18.08 2.51
CA PRO A 72 4.50 19.13 1.77
C PRO A 72 5.47 20.31 1.57
N THR A 73 5.75 20.62 0.31
CA THR A 73 6.64 21.72 -0.09
C THR A 73 5.83 22.73 -0.88
N ILE A 74 6.06 24.02 -0.64
CA ILE A 74 5.38 25.09 -1.37
C ILE A 74 6.00 25.18 -2.77
N GLU A 75 5.22 24.87 -3.80
CA GLU A 75 5.63 25.09 -5.18
C GLU A 75 5.46 26.57 -5.54
N ARG A 76 6.54 27.21 -5.98
CA ARG A 76 6.57 28.64 -6.35
C ARG A 76 6.48 28.86 -7.87
N ASN A 77 5.82 27.95 -8.57
CA ASN A 77 5.72 27.99 -10.03
C ASN A 77 4.56 28.94 -10.41
N TYR A 78 4.87 30.19 -10.72
CA TYR A 78 3.90 31.19 -11.14
C TYR A 78 4.08 31.51 -12.64
N GLY A 79 3.08 31.19 -13.47
CA GLY A 79 3.07 31.53 -14.90
C GLY A 79 3.47 30.40 -15.84
N GLU A 80 4.03 30.75 -17.01
CA GLU A 80 4.56 29.78 -17.98
C GLU A 80 5.81 29.10 -17.40
N PRO A 81 5.89 27.75 -17.45
CA PRO A 81 7.06 27.04 -16.92
C PRO A 81 8.31 27.41 -17.73
N PRO A 82 9.44 27.73 -17.08
CA PRO A 82 10.68 27.98 -17.79
C PRO A 82 11.14 26.72 -18.55
N PRO A 83 11.96 26.87 -19.61
CA PRO A 83 12.51 25.74 -20.34
C PRO A 83 13.27 24.76 -19.42
N PHE A 84 13.01 23.46 -19.58
CA PHE A 84 13.73 22.43 -18.86
C PHE A 84 15.19 22.36 -19.32
N VAL A 85 16.12 22.49 -18.39
CA VAL A 85 17.56 22.42 -18.70
C VAL A 85 18.02 20.97 -18.66
N VAL A 86 18.57 20.47 -19.78
CA VAL A 86 19.00 19.08 -19.94
C VAL A 86 20.50 19.04 -20.25
N VAL A 87 21.30 18.54 -19.30
CA VAL A 87 22.76 18.46 -19.50
C VAL A 87 23.16 17.07 -20.02
N VAL A 88 23.80 17.03 -21.20
CA VAL A 88 24.40 15.79 -21.74
C VAL A 88 25.85 15.67 -21.26
N HIS A 89 26.09 14.86 -20.23
CA HIS A 89 27.43 14.62 -19.66
C HIS A 89 27.95 13.19 -19.96
N GLY A 90 29.27 13.01 -19.88
CA GLY A 90 29.91 11.71 -20.09
C GLY A 90 31.38 11.80 -20.52
N PRO A 91 32.10 10.67 -20.64
CA PRO A 91 33.50 10.61 -21.09
C PRO A 91 33.73 11.25 -22.48
N PRO A 92 34.97 11.55 -22.87
CA PRO A 92 35.26 12.00 -24.24
C PRO A 92 34.94 10.89 -25.26
N GLN A 93 34.64 11.29 -26.51
CA GLN A 93 34.43 10.39 -27.66
C GLN A 93 33.24 9.41 -27.60
N VAL A 94 32.37 9.48 -26.60
CA VAL A 94 31.14 8.65 -26.52
C VAL A 94 29.99 9.12 -27.42
N GLY A 95 30.21 10.15 -28.25
CA GLY A 95 29.18 10.66 -29.17
C GLY A 95 28.18 11.66 -28.56
N LYS A 96 28.52 12.35 -27.45
CA LYS A 96 27.65 13.38 -26.84
C LYS A 96 27.14 14.42 -27.83
N SER A 97 28.03 14.98 -28.66
CA SER A 97 27.65 15.95 -29.68
C SER A 97 26.78 15.35 -30.79
N LEU A 98 26.96 14.06 -31.11
CA LEU A 98 26.13 13.35 -32.09
C LEU A 98 24.71 13.19 -31.55
N LEU A 99 24.56 12.84 -30.27
CA LEU A 99 23.26 12.70 -29.61
C LEU A 99 22.48 14.02 -29.67
N ILE A 100 23.12 15.14 -29.34
CA ILE A 100 22.47 16.46 -29.41
C ILE A 100 22.03 16.77 -30.85
N LYS A 101 22.89 16.55 -31.85
CA LYS A 101 22.53 16.73 -33.27
C LYS A 101 21.34 15.87 -33.70
N CYS A 102 21.32 14.60 -33.29
CA CYS A 102 20.23 13.68 -33.61
C CYS A 102 18.91 14.12 -32.97
N LEU A 103 18.93 14.55 -31.71
CA LEU A 103 17.74 15.05 -31.02
C LEU A 103 17.19 16.31 -31.69
N VAL A 104 18.04 17.29 -31.97
CA VAL A 104 17.61 18.51 -32.66
C VAL A 104 17.02 18.17 -34.02
N LYS A 105 17.69 17.32 -34.81
CA LYS A 105 17.18 16.87 -36.11
C LYS A 105 15.83 16.16 -36.00
N HIS A 106 15.61 15.38 -34.95
CA HIS A 106 14.34 14.68 -34.74
C HIS A 106 13.19 15.65 -34.44
N TYR A 107 13.40 16.65 -33.58
CA TYR A 107 12.33 17.57 -33.16
C TYR A 107 12.10 18.73 -34.14
N THR A 108 13.16 19.33 -34.67
CA THR A 108 13.05 20.51 -35.53
C THR A 108 13.12 20.18 -37.01
N LYS A 109 13.47 18.94 -37.38
CA LYS A 109 13.74 18.50 -38.76
C LYS A 109 14.91 19.25 -39.43
N HIS A 110 15.68 20.03 -38.68
CA HIS A 110 16.86 20.76 -39.17
C HIS A 110 18.16 20.08 -38.70
N ASN A 111 19.18 20.09 -39.56
CA ASN A 111 20.48 19.53 -39.25
C ASN A 111 21.46 20.63 -38.83
N ILE A 112 22.07 20.51 -37.65
CA ILE A 112 23.05 21.44 -37.12
C ILE A 112 24.47 20.84 -37.25
N GLN A 113 25.40 21.61 -37.82
CA GLN A 113 26.78 21.17 -38.07
C GLN A 113 27.67 21.20 -36.82
N GLU A 114 27.56 22.24 -36.00
CA GLU A 114 28.30 22.35 -34.73
C GLU A 114 27.36 22.62 -33.56
N VAL A 115 27.57 21.91 -32.46
CA VAL A 115 26.83 22.11 -31.21
C VAL A 115 27.69 23.00 -30.32
N ARG A 116 27.30 24.28 -30.21
CA ARG A 116 27.97 25.30 -29.39
C ARG A 116 26.91 26.04 -28.57
N GLY A 117 27.14 26.14 -27.25
CA GLY A 117 26.23 26.82 -26.34
C GLY A 117 24.91 26.07 -26.11
N PRO A 118 23.98 26.68 -25.36
CA PRO A 118 22.67 26.10 -25.08
C PRO A 118 21.79 26.09 -26.32
N ILE A 119 21.14 24.96 -26.61
CA ILE A 119 20.22 24.83 -27.74
C ILE A 119 18.81 24.62 -27.19
N THR A 120 17.92 25.57 -27.47
CA THR A 120 16.51 25.46 -27.06
C THR A 120 15.69 24.81 -28.18
N ILE A 121 14.99 23.72 -27.83
CA ILE A 121 14.07 23.00 -28.70
C ILE A 121 12.68 22.95 -28.06
N VAL A 122 11.65 22.93 -28.90
CA VAL A 122 10.25 22.79 -28.48
C VAL A 122 9.85 21.34 -28.68
N SER A 123 9.68 20.60 -27.59
CA SER A 123 9.30 19.19 -27.58
C SER A 123 7.78 19.04 -27.33
N GLY A 124 6.95 19.60 -28.21
CA GLY A 124 5.49 19.57 -28.09
C GLY A 124 4.88 20.93 -27.69
N LEU A 125 3.56 20.99 -27.49
CA LEU A 125 2.85 22.28 -27.33
C LEU A 125 3.26 23.07 -26.07
N SER A 126 3.61 22.37 -24.98
CA SER A 126 3.87 22.98 -23.66
C SER A 126 5.24 22.64 -23.07
N PHE A 127 6.06 21.83 -23.77
CA PHE A 127 7.36 21.40 -23.27
C PHE A 127 8.45 22.04 -24.10
N ILE A 128 9.20 22.93 -23.48
CA ILE A 128 10.37 23.58 -24.05
C ILE A 128 11.57 23.08 -23.25
N CYS A 129 12.64 22.66 -23.93
CA CYS A 129 13.87 22.27 -23.25
C CYS A 129 15.10 22.94 -23.87
N SER A 130 16.06 23.25 -23.03
CA SER A 130 17.36 23.80 -23.40
C SER A 130 18.42 22.74 -23.08
N ILE A 131 19.05 22.21 -24.13
CA ILE A 131 20.11 21.19 -24.06
C ILE A 131 21.49 21.86 -24.01
#